data_AF-A0A4R3LSP9-F1
#
_entry.id   AF-A0A4R3LSP9-F1
#
_cell.length_a   1.000
_cell.length_b   1.000
_cell.length_c   1.000
_cell.angle_alpha   90.00
_cell.angle_beta   90.00
_cell.angle_gamma   90.00
#
_symmetry.space_group_name_H-M   'P 1'
#
loop_
_entity.id
_entity.type
_entity.pdbx_description
1 polymer ?
#
loop_
_entity_poly.entity_id
_entity_poly.type
_entity_poly.pdbx_seq_one_letter_code
_entity_poly.pdbx_strand_id
1 'polypeptide(L)' 'MKEGPQPYEEADVGEFAAYVAALTSELSRLARDHRLITLAYLLEMVRLEARGVAAEDAAIRPHEP' A
#
# COMPACT_ATOMS: atom_id res chain seq x y z
N MET A 1 34.08 16.02 -3.39
CA MET A 1 32.86 16.26 -2.60
C MET A 1 31.75 16.73 -3.51
N LYS A 2 30.88 15.82 -3.92
CA LYS A 2 29.50 16.12 -4.33
C LYS A 2 28.66 14.89 -3.96
N GLU A 3 28.26 14.83 -2.70
CA GLU A 3 27.09 14.03 -2.33
C GLU A 3 25.90 14.78 -2.95
N GLY A 4 25.58 14.43 -4.21
CA GLY A 4 24.27 14.72 -4.76
C GLY A 4 23.21 13.97 -3.94
N PRO A 5 21.95 14.42 -3.94
CA PRO A 5 20.91 13.79 -3.13
C PRO A 5 20.96 12.29 -3.40
N GLN A 6 21.20 11.48 -2.36
CA GLN A 6 21.11 10.04 -2.49
C GLN A 6 19.71 9.75 -3.03
N PRO A 7 19.59 9.01 -4.14
CA PRO A 7 18.29 8.55 -4.55
C PRO A 7 17.87 7.63 -3.41
N TYR A 8 16.88 8.03 -2.65
CA TYR A 8 15.87 7.04 -2.28
C TYR A 8 15.39 6.57 -3.66
N GLU A 9 16.07 5.55 -4.21
CA GLU A 9 15.69 4.88 -5.46
C GLU A 9 14.19 4.80 -5.42
N GLU A 10 13.52 5.31 -6.46
CA GLU A 10 12.06 5.32 -6.62
C GLU A 10 11.46 4.13 -5.86
N ALA A 11 11.08 4.34 -4.60
CA ALA A 11 10.61 3.23 -3.78
C ALA A 11 9.40 2.71 -4.53
N ASP A 12 9.45 1.45 -4.96
CA ASP A 12 8.48 0.87 -5.88
C ASP A 12 7.08 1.16 -5.31
N VAL A 13 6.43 2.14 -5.92
CA VAL A 13 5.19 2.72 -5.39
C VAL A 13 4.13 1.64 -5.40
N GLY A 14 4.17 0.76 -6.40
CA GLY A 14 3.37 -0.45 -6.49
C GLY A 14 3.65 -1.44 -5.36
N GLU A 15 4.91 -1.76 -5.08
CA GLU A 15 5.29 -2.67 -3.99
C GLU A 15 4.85 -2.12 -2.63
N PHE A 16 5.11 -0.84 -2.36
CA PHE A 16 4.69 -0.19 -1.13
C PHE A 16 3.16 -0.16 -1.01
N ALA A 17 2.43 0.15 -2.07
CA ALA A 17 0.97 0.14 -2.08
C ALA A 17 0.40 -1.28 -1.89
N ALA A 18 1.02 -2.30 -2.48
CA ALA A 18 0.66 -3.70 -2.26
C ALA A 18 0.88 -4.13 -0.80
N TYR A 19 1.99 -3.70 -0.18
CA TYR A 19 2.24 -3.90 1.24
C TYR A 19 1.16 -3.23 2.12
N VAL A 20 0.82 -1.97 1.85
CA VAL A 20 -0.23 -1.24 2.59
C VAL A 20 -1.58 -1.96 2.45
N ALA A 21 -1.91 -2.45 1.26
CA ALA A 21 -3.13 -3.23 1.03
C ALA A 21 -3.16 -4.52 1.86
N ALA A 22 -2.05 -5.26 1.94
CA ALA A 22 -1.96 -6.46 2.77
C ALA A 22 -2.12 -6.12 4.26
N LEU A 23 -1.35 -5.15 4.77
CA LEU A 23 -1.36 -4.74 6.17
C LEU A 23 -2.74 -4.26 6.62
N THR A 24 -3.38 -3.41 5.83
CA THR A 24 -4.71 -2.88 6.16
C THR A 24 -5.80 -3.96 6.13
N SER A 25 -5.65 -5.00 5.32
CA SER A 25 -6.53 -6.17 5.36
C SER A 25 -6.45 -6.90 6.71
N GLU A 26 -5.24 -7.13 7.21
CA GLU A 26 -5.02 -7.82 8.49
C GLU A 26 -5.56 -6.98 9.66
N LEU A 27 -5.26 -5.67 9.66
CA LEU A 27 -5.74 -4.75 10.69
C LEU A 27 -7.26 -4.60 10.64
N SER A 28 -7.87 -4.59 9.44
CA SER A 28 -9.32 -4.52 9.29
C SER A 28 -9.99 -5.77 9.86
N ARG A 29 -9.37 -6.96 9.72
CA ARG A 29 -9.84 -8.19 10.38
C ARG A 29 -9.76 -8.07 11.90
N LEU A 30 -8.60 -7.67 12.43
CA LEU A 30 -8.39 -7.49 13.86
C LEU A 30 -9.40 -6.47 14.46
N ALA A 31 -9.64 -5.36 13.77
CA ALA A 31 -10.61 -4.36 14.20
C ALA A 31 -12.04 -4.92 14.26
N ARG A 32 -12.45 -5.80 13.33
CA ARG A 32 -13.75 -6.49 13.39
C ARG A 32 -13.83 -7.43 14.59
N ASP A 33 -12.77 -8.20 14.85
CA ASP A 33 -12.70 -9.13 15.98
C ASP A 33 -12.86 -8.40 17.33
N HIS A 34 -12.37 -7.16 17.42
CA HIS A 34 -12.51 -6.28 18.59
C HIS A 34 -13.74 -5.36 18.56
N ARG A 35 -14.67 -5.53 17.60
CA ARG A 35 -15.88 -4.71 17.42
C ARG A 35 -15.62 -3.21 17.20
N LEU A 36 -14.45 -2.86 16.66
CA LEU A 36 -14.09 -1.49 16.28
C LEU A 36 -14.56 -1.20 14.84
N ILE A 37 -15.88 -1.18 14.64
CA ILE A 37 -16.50 -1.22 13.30
C ILE A 37 -16.08 -0.04 12.41
N THR A 38 -16.06 1.19 12.94
CA THR A 38 -15.64 2.37 12.17
C THR A 38 -14.18 2.27 11.75
N LEU A 39 -13.29 1.78 12.62
CA LEU A 39 -11.89 1.57 12.29
C LEU A 39 -11.72 0.49 11.22
N ALA A 40 -12.45 -0.63 11.34
CA ALA A 40 -12.44 -1.69 10.33
C ALA A 40 -12.87 -1.15 8.95
N TYR A 41 -13.90 -0.29 8.91
CA TYR A 41 -14.36 0.36 7.70
C TYR A 41 -13.29 1.27 7.08
N LEU A 42 -12.65 2.13 7.88
CA LEU A 42 -11.59 3.01 7.39
C LEU A 42 -10.40 2.22 6.83
N LEU A 43 -9.99 1.15 7.51
CA LEU A 43 -8.93 0.27 7.05
C LEU A 43 -9.29 -0.44 5.74
N GLU A 44 -10.57 -0.81 5.57
CA GLU A 44 -11.05 -1.40 4.31
C GLU A 44 -11.01 -0.38 3.17
N MET A 45 -11.37 0.88 3.43
CA MET A 45 -11.25 1.95 2.43
C MET A 45 -9.79 2.16 2.03
N VAL A 46 -8.86 2.26 2.98
CA VAL A 46 -7.43 2.39 2.69
C VAL A 46 -6.92 1.19 1.88
N ARG A 47 -7.38 -0.02 2.19
CA ARG A 47 -7.04 -1.23 1.42
C ARG A 47 -7.46 -1.10 -0.05
N LEU A 48 -8.67 -0.63 -0.32
CA LEU A 48 -9.19 -0.47 -1.67
C LEU A 48 -8.38 0.57 -2.46
N GLU A 49 -8.07 1.72 -1.85
CA GLU A 49 -7.25 2.77 -2.48
C GLU A 49 -5.83 2.25 -2.78
N ALA A 50 -5.19 1.58 -1.82
CA ALA A 50 -3.85 1.03 -1.99
C ALA A 50 -3.80 -0.04 -3.11
N ARG A 51 -4.83 -0.87 -3.24
CA ARG A 51 -4.96 -1.80 -4.37
C ARG A 51 -5.11 -1.07 -5.72
N GLY A 52 -5.82 0.05 -5.74
CA GLY A 52 -5.94 0.91 -6.91
C GLY A 52 -4.56 1.43 -7.34
N VAL A 53 -3.82 2.03 -6.41
CA VAL A 53 -2.46 2.56 -6.66
C VAL A 53 -1.51 1.45 -7.15
N ALA A 54 -1.53 0.27 -6.52
CA ALA A 54 -0.68 -0.84 -6.95
C ALA A 54 -1.02 -1.34 -8.36
N ALA A 55 -2.31 -1.38 -8.71
CA ALA A 55 -2.75 -1.77 -10.04
C ALA A 55 -2.41 -0.73 -11.11
N GLU A 56 -2.53 0.56 -10.78
CA GLU A 56 -2.13 1.66 -11.64
C GLU A 56 -0.62 1.65 -11.90
N ASP A 57 0.19 1.46 -10.85
CA ASP A 57 1.64 1.41 -11.00
C ASP A 57 2.09 0.21 -11.83
N ALA A 58 1.51 -0.98 -11.59
CA ALA A 58 1.78 -2.17 -12.40
C ALA A 58 1.37 -2.00 -13.88
N ALA A 59 0.37 -1.17 -14.18
CA ALA A 59 -0.02 -0.84 -15.55
C ALA A 59 0.95 0.16 -16.22
N ILE A 60 1.55 1.07 -15.45
CA ILE A 60 2.51 2.07 -15.94
C ILE A 60 3.91 1.46 -16.08
N ARG A 61 4.32 0.63 -15.12
CA ARG A 61 5.61 -0.06 -15.03
C ARG A 61 5.37 -1.56 -14.90
N PRO A 62 5.02 -2.25 -16.00
CA PRO A 62 4.93 -3.71 -15.97
C PRO A 62 6.31 -4.26 -15.62
N HIS A 63 6.41 -4.97 -14.51
CA HIS A 63 7.64 -5.66 -14.12
C HIS A 63 7.98 -6.69 -15.21
N GLU A 64 9.03 -6.42 -15.99
CA GLU A 64 9.56 -7.38 -16.98
C GLU A 64 10.22 -8.54 -16.19
N PRO A 65 9.90 -9.81 -16.52
CA PRO A 65 10.28 -10.98 -15.71
C PRO A 65 11.77 -11.34 -15.77
#